data_AF-A0A520PRE7-F1
#
_entry.id   AF-A0A520PRE7-F1
#
_cell.length_a   1.000
_cell.length_b   1.000
_cell.length_c   1.000
_cell.angle_alpha   90.00
_cell.angle_beta   90.00
_cell.angle_gamma   90.00
#
_symmetry.space_group_name_H-M   'P 1'
#
loop_
_entity.id
_entity.type
_entity.pdbx_description
1 polymer ?
#
loop_
_entity_poly.entity_id
_entity_poly.type
_entity_poly.pdbx_seq_one_letter_code
_entity_poly.pdbx_strand_id
1 'polypeptide(L)' 'MAKFTDKQGQYLAFIHAYTKLNRRPPAESDMQRFFEVTPPTVHRMVVELEKRGLIQRQPGKARTIQVLVPTEEIPALQ' A
#
# COMPACT_ATOMS: atom_id res chain seq x y z
N MET A 1 8.50 19.48 1.35
CA MET A 1 9.02 18.12 1.56
C MET A 1 8.03 17.13 0.95
N ALA A 2 8.48 16.11 0.22
CA ALA A 2 7.58 15.15 -0.43
C ALA A 2 6.83 14.30 0.62
N LYS A 3 5.50 14.15 0.44
CA LYS A 3 4.59 13.44 1.36
C LYS A 3 4.93 11.95 1.52
N PHE A 4 5.59 11.37 0.53
CA PHE A 4 6.11 10.00 0.50
C PHE A 4 7.26 9.89 -0.52
N THR A 5 8.02 8.79 -0.47
CA THR A 5 9.05 8.47 -1.46
C THR A 5 8.44 7.80 -2.70
N ASP A 6 9.17 7.73 -3.80
CA ASP A 6 8.71 7.06 -5.03
C ASP A 6 8.25 5.62 -4.76
N LYS A 7 9.04 4.86 -3.99
CA LYS A 7 8.69 3.48 -3.62
C LYS A 7 7.42 3.39 -2.78
N GLN A 8 7.23 4.31 -1.85
CA GLN A 8 5.98 4.37 -1.06
C GLN A 8 4.80 4.75 -1.95
N GLY A 9 4.98 5.69 -2.87
CA GLY A 9 4.00 6.05 -3.88
C GLY A 9 3.55 4.85 -4.71
N GLN A 10 4.48 3.99 -5.13
CA GLN A 10 4.15 2.75 -5.85
C GLN A 10 3.32 1.77 -5.01
N TYR A 11 3.58 1.64 -3.70
CA TYR A 11 2.74 0.82 -2.82
C TYR A 11 1.33 1.40 -2.68
N LEU A 12 1.20 2.74 -2.55
CA LEU A 12 -0.10 3.41 -2.51
C LEU A 12 -0.87 3.21 -3.83
N ALA A 13 -0.18 3.34 -4.96
CA ALA A 13 -0.72 3.11 -6.30
C ALA A 13 -1.21 1.67 -6.45
N PHE A 14 -0.42 0.69 -6.01
CA PHE A 14 -0.81 -0.71 -6.04
C PHE A 14 -2.06 -0.97 -5.18
N ILE A 15 -2.09 -0.49 -3.94
CA ILE A 15 -3.25 -0.70 -3.05
C ILE A 15 -4.51 -0.08 -3.66
N HIS A 16 -4.41 1.14 -4.21
CA HIS A 16 -5.54 1.82 -4.86
C HIS A 16 -6.02 1.05 -6.09
N ALA A 17 -5.11 0.69 -7.01
CA ALA A 17 -5.44 -0.03 -8.24
C ALA A 17 -6.04 -1.42 -7.94
N TYR A 18 -5.43 -2.17 -7.02
CA TYR A 18 -5.91 -3.48 -6.61
C TYR A 18 -7.32 -3.38 -6.02
N THR A 19 -7.58 -2.41 -5.14
CA THR A 19 -8.90 -2.21 -4.53
C THR A 19 -9.94 -1.84 -5.57
N LYS A 20 -9.59 -0.96 -6.52
CA LYS A 20 -10.48 -0.55 -7.60
C LYS A 20 -10.87 -1.74 -8.49
N LEU A 21 -9.90 -2.58 -8.85
CA LEU A 21 -10.12 -3.72 -9.74
C LEU A 21 -10.85 -4.88 -9.05
N ASN A 22 -10.43 -5.24 -7.83
CA ASN A 22 -10.90 -6.43 -7.12
C ASN A 22 -12.06 -6.15 -6.15
N ARG A 23 -12.47 -4.88 -6.00
CA ARG A 23 -13.46 -4.42 -5.00
C ARG A 23 -13.11 -4.79 -3.56
N ARG A 24 -11.84 -5.08 -3.30
CA ARG A 24 -11.30 -5.53 -2.02
C ARG A 24 -9.83 -5.13 -1.92
N PRO A 25 -9.35 -4.63 -0.78
CA PRO A 25 -7.94 -4.26 -0.63
C PRO A 25 -7.01 -5.49 -0.63
N PRO A 26 -5.75 -5.32 -1.01
CA PRO A 26 -4.77 -6.41 -1.05
C PRO A 26 -4.42 -6.91 0.36
N ALA A 27 -3.97 -8.16 0.43
CA ALA A 27 -3.20 -8.68 1.55
C ALA A 27 -1.69 -8.39 1.33
N GLU A 28 -0.89 -8.54 2.37
CA GLU A 28 0.57 -8.42 2.24
C GLU A 28 1.14 -9.43 1.22
N SER A 29 0.57 -10.63 1.11
CA SER A 29 0.97 -11.62 0.11
C SER A 29 0.75 -11.16 -1.33
N ASP A 30 -0.25 -10.33 -1.59
CA ASP A 30 -0.52 -9.80 -2.94
C ASP A 30 0.56 -8.78 -3.33
N MET A 31 0.96 -7.93 -2.38
CA MET A 31 2.09 -6.99 -2.55
C MET A 31 3.41 -7.74 -2.69
N GLN A 32 3.64 -8.82 -1.93
CA GLN A 32 4.86 -9.63 -2.06
C GLN A 32 5.01 -10.19 -3.48
N ARG A 33 3.91 -10.73 -4.03
CA ARG A 33 3.88 -11.29 -5.39
C ARG A 33 4.09 -10.23 -6.46
N PHE A 34 3.44 -9.07 -6.32
CA PHE A 34 3.55 -8.00 -7.31
C PHE A 34 4.91 -7.33 -7.31
N PHE A 35 5.46 -7.01 -6.13
CA PHE A 35 6.75 -6.31 -6.01
C PHE A 35 7.96 -7.25 -5.95
N GLU A 36 7.74 -8.57 -6.01
CA GLU A 36 8.79 -9.61 -5.93
C GLU A 36 9.71 -9.43 -4.71
N VAL A 37 9.13 -9.13 -3.56
CA VAL A 37 9.86 -8.91 -2.30
C VAL A 37 9.46 -9.90 -1.22
N THR A 38 10.33 -10.02 -0.22
CA THR A 38 10.11 -10.91 0.92
C THR A 38 8.97 -10.44 1.84
N PRO A 39 8.33 -11.36 2.61
CA PRO A 39 7.30 -10.99 3.57
C PRO A 39 7.73 -9.92 4.59
N PRO A 40 8.94 -9.98 5.19
CA PRO A 40 9.40 -8.93 6.09
C PRO A 40 9.52 -7.55 5.41
N THR A 41 9.86 -7.50 4.12
CA THR A 41 9.98 -6.24 3.37
C THR A 41 8.62 -5.56 3.20
N VAL A 42 7.59 -6.32 2.78
CA VAL A 42 6.23 -5.78 2.65
C VAL A 42 5.68 -5.36 4.00
N HIS A 43 5.85 -6.20 5.02
CA HIS A 43 5.37 -5.88 6.37
C HIS A 43 5.95 -4.56 6.88
N ARG A 44 7.27 -4.36 6.74
CA ARG A 44 7.95 -3.11 7.11
C ARG A 44 7.40 -1.92 6.33
N MET A 45 7.17 -2.07 5.02
CA MET A 45 6.59 -1.00 4.20
C MET A 45 5.18 -0.63 4.67
N VAL A 46 4.32 -1.62 4.91
CA VAL A 46 2.94 -1.38 5.40
C VAL A 46 2.95 -0.67 6.76
N VAL A 47 3.80 -1.10 7.69
CA VAL A 47 3.96 -0.45 9.00
C VAL A 47 4.44 0.99 8.84
N GLU A 48 5.38 1.25 7.93
CA GLU A 48 5.89 2.60 7.69
C GLU A 48 4.82 3.51 7.08
N LEU A 49 4.07 3.03 6.09
CA LEU A 49 2.96 3.79 5.50
C LEU A 49 1.88 4.14 6.53
N GLU A 50 1.56 3.22 7.44
CA GLU A 50 0.60 3.44 8.53
C GLU A 50 1.14 4.48 9.53
N LYS A 51 2.39 4.35 9.98
CA LYS A 51 3.04 5.32 10.89
C LYS A 51 3.06 6.74 10.33
N ARG A 52 3.19 6.87 9.01
CA ARG A 52 3.16 8.15 8.30
C ARG A 52 1.75 8.68 8.02
N GLY A 53 0.70 7.95 8.42
CA GLY A 53 -0.69 8.33 8.17
C GLY A 53 -1.10 8.29 6.69
N LEU A 54 -0.37 7.55 5.86
CA LEU A 54 -0.65 7.41 4.42
C LEU A 54 -1.67 6.31 4.15
N ILE A 55 -1.77 5.34 5.06
CA ILE A 55 -2.77 4.27 5.05
C ILE A 55 -3.32 4.06 6.46
N GLN A 56 -4.46 3.38 6.54
CA GLN A 56 -4.97 2.77 7.77
C GLN A 56 -5.20 1.27 7.58
N ARG A 57 -5.08 0.48 8.65
CA ARG A 57 -5.36 -0.96 8.65
C ARG A 57 -5.78 -1.45 10.04
N GLN A 58 -6.26 -2.68 10.12
CA GLN A 58 -6.42 -3.39 11.39
C GLN A 58 -5.26 -4.37 11.57
N PRO A 59 -4.43 -4.23 12.63
CA PRO A 59 -3.35 -5.18 12.91
C PRO A 59 -3.85 -6.62 12.99
N GLY A 60 -3.11 -7.55 12.38
CA GLY A 60 -3.46 -8.98 12.36
C GLY A 60 -4.60 -9.37 11.42
N LYS A 61 -5.26 -8.42 10.75
CA LYS A 61 -6.36 -8.69 9.82
C LYS A 61 -5.99 -8.36 8.38
N ALA A 62 -5.90 -9.39 7.55
CA ALA A 62 -5.66 -9.24 6.13
C ALA A 62 -6.79 -8.45 5.45
N ARG A 63 -6.44 -7.70 4.40
CA ARG A 63 -7.40 -7.00 3.53
C ARG A 63 -8.27 -5.99 4.28
N THR A 64 -7.63 -5.22 5.15
CA THR A 64 -8.21 -4.08 5.87
C THR A 64 -7.50 -2.76 5.53
N ILE A 65 -6.50 -2.80 4.64
CA ILE A 65 -5.70 -1.64 4.27
C ILE A 65 -6.56 -0.66 3.46
N GLN A 66 -6.52 0.61 3.82
CA GLN A 66 -7.16 1.69 3.08
C GLN A 66 -6.16 2.84 2.88
N VAL A 67 -6.12 3.40 1.68
CA VAL A 67 -5.29 4.56 1.37
C VAL A 67 -5.97 5.83 1.87
N LEU A 68 -5.23 6.67 2.58
CA LEU A 68 -5.70 7.96 3.11
C LEU A 68 -5.23 9.15 2.27
N VAL A 69 -4.40 8.88 1.26
CA VAL A 69 -3.91 9.88 0.31
C VAL A 69 -4.94 10.08 -0.81
N PRO A 70 -5.26 11.33 -1.19
CA PRO A 70 -6.13 11.62 -2.33
C PRO A 70 -5.60 10.99 -3.62
N THR A 71 -6.50 10.44 -4.45
CA THR A 71 -6.12 9.70 -5.67
C THR A 71 -5.29 10.53 -6.64
N GLU A 72 -5.52 11.84 -6.70
CA GLU A 72 -4.77 12.79 -7.53
C GLU A 72 -3.30 12.96 -7.12
N GLU A 73 -2.96 12.65 -5.88
CA GLU A 73 -1.57 12.66 -5.39
C GLU A 73 -0.86 11.32 -5.63
N ILE A 74 -1.62 10.23 -5.87
CA ILE A 74 -1.05 8.89 -6.05
C ILE A 74 -0.40 8.81 -7.44
N PRO A 75 0.88 8.40 -7.54
CA PRO A 75 1.53 8.25 -8.84
C PRO A 75 0.90 7.12 -9.65
N ALA A 76 1.18 7.10 -10.96
CA ALA A 76 0.86 5.94 -11.78
C ALA A 76 1.61 4.70 -11.26
N LEU A 77 0.91 3.56 -11.20
CA LEU A 77 1.53 2.27 -10.90
C LEU A 77 2.46 1.90 -12.06
N GLN A 78 3.72 1.56 -11.73
CA GLN A 78 4.77 1.20 -12.68
C GLN A 78 5.08 -0.30 -12.65
#